data_AF-A0A858RG55-F1
#
_entry.id   AF-A0A858RG55-F1
#
_cell.length_a   1.000
_cell.length_b   1.000
_cell.length_c   1.000
_cell.angle_alpha   90.00
_cell.angle_beta   90.00
_cell.angle_gamma   90.00
#
_symmetry.space_group_name_H-M   'P 1'
#
loop_
_entity.id
_entity.type
_entity.pdbx_description
1 polymer ?
#
loop_
_entity_poly.entity_id
_entity_poly.type
_entity_poly.pdbx_seq_one_letter_code
_entity_poly.pdbx_strand_id
1 'polypeptide(L)'
;MKIRVILSGLLLSASIHGEGEPPPLIRHTWAGALSPFTSTETSISTKGEVEVRITPRRGAVYSYRTSLSLPELEQLDSQLDLSGFLAETPPPVGTAGLPEIPDLGMNTLEITRAEKKRMLKFQREESLEPLVQTLRLLVGQAVAVNEIETDGNIYSAISRLGKDPAQVLQPGRLKKPLTKYIGRTADRQHLEWALTGLAATSTPEEFAAVVATGLKDEKRGDLMSNAIPSAPKEHEAALCPVLLDFLETHDTLPKLSKEKKYALEAFPRRLGAQGYKPAIPFLIARLERSGQGKPPSGSVAELAEMGAEGVRAVIPFLNRDDGQQRCRAVEILAITAALAPGKHPAQSYDEAEYAEIRPLLRKILPQLTTMAGSDPDQAVKYTVARELHRIQEAIEP
;
A
#
# COMPACT_ATOMS: atom_id res chain seq x y z
N MET A 1 8.32 15.86 -59.83
CA MET A 1 7.67 16.39 -58.60
C MET A 1 6.28 15.79 -58.51
N LYS A 2 6.06 14.82 -57.61
CA LYS A 2 4.75 14.18 -57.38
C LYS A 2 4.32 14.51 -55.95
N ILE A 3 3.29 15.34 -55.82
CA ILE A 3 2.65 15.67 -54.55
C ILE A 3 1.79 14.45 -54.16
N ARG A 4 2.23 13.71 -53.14
CA ARG A 4 1.39 12.72 -52.45
C ARG A 4 0.49 13.48 -51.48
N VAL A 5 -0.77 13.60 -51.84
CA VAL A 5 -1.84 13.97 -50.90
C VAL A 5 -2.01 12.79 -49.95
N ILE A 6 -1.62 12.98 -48.69
CA ILE A 6 -1.93 12.05 -47.60
C ILE A 6 -3.39 12.31 -47.23
N LEU A 7 -4.29 11.43 -47.68
CA LEU A 7 -5.65 11.36 -47.14
C LEU A 7 -5.56 10.87 -45.70
N SER A 8 -5.70 11.80 -44.76
CA SER A 8 -5.97 11.51 -43.35
C SER A 8 -7.35 10.86 -43.26
N GLY A 9 -7.38 9.55 -43.02
CA GLY A 9 -8.61 8.79 -42.88
C GLY A 9 -9.45 9.27 -41.68
N LEU A 10 -10.53 9.99 -41.97
CA LEU A 10 -11.70 10.00 -41.10
C LEU A 10 -12.30 8.60 -41.09
N LEU A 11 -11.89 7.78 -40.13
CA LEU A 11 -12.68 6.61 -39.74
C LEU A 11 -13.85 7.15 -38.90
N LEU A 12 -14.98 7.40 -39.55
CA LEU A 12 -16.27 7.41 -38.86
C LEU A 12 -16.48 6.00 -38.29
N SER A 13 -16.30 5.86 -36.98
CA SER A 13 -16.78 4.69 -36.25
C SER A 13 -18.31 4.71 -36.28
N ALA A 14 -18.89 4.02 -37.26
CA ALA A 14 -20.30 3.67 -37.24
C ALA A 14 -20.54 2.77 -36.01
N SER A 15 -21.20 3.34 -34.99
CA SER A 15 -21.67 2.59 -33.83
C SER A 15 -22.75 1.61 -34.28
N ILE A 16 -22.43 0.33 -34.23
CA ILE A 16 -23.42 -0.75 -34.24
C ILE A 16 -23.91 -0.85 -32.80
N HIS A 17 -25.02 -0.20 -32.48
CA HIS A 17 -25.87 -0.61 -31.36
C HIS A 17 -27.06 -1.34 -31.96
N GLY A 18 -27.36 -2.52 -31.42
CA GLY A 18 -28.61 -3.21 -31.72
C GLY A 18 -29.77 -2.29 -31.34
N GLU A 19 -30.78 -2.24 -32.21
CA GLU A 19 -32.01 -1.52 -31.96
C GLU A 19 -32.59 -1.95 -30.59
N GLY A 20 -32.64 -1.05 -29.61
CA GLY A 20 -33.38 -1.27 -28.36
C GLY A 20 -32.68 -0.88 -27.04
N GLU A 21 -31.37 -0.63 -27.02
CA GLU A 21 -30.71 -0.19 -25.78
C GLU A 21 -30.82 1.35 -25.59
N PRO A 22 -31.18 1.83 -24.37
CA PRO A 22 -31.22 3.27 -24.10
C PRO A 22 -29.82 3.87 -24.29
N PRO A 23 -29.71 5.12 -24.79
CA PRO A 23 -28.42 5.77 -24.99
C PRO A 23 -27.66 5.89 -23.67
N PRO A 24 -26.32 5.78 -23.68
CA PRO A 24 -25.52 5.91 -22.46
C PRO A 24 -25.64 7.32 -21.88
N LEU A 25 -25.56 7.41 -20.55
CA LEU A 25 -25.50 8.68 -19.81
C LEU A 25 -24.28 9.50 -20.25
N ILE A 26 -23.13 8.83 -20.35
CA ILE A 26 -21.88 9.43 -20.85
C ILE A 26 -21.31 8.51 -21.92
N ARG A 27 -20.89 9.08 -23.05
CA ARG A 27 -19.99 8.46 -24.00
C ARG A 27 -18.80 9.39 -24.22
N HIS A 28 -17.60 8.90 -23.93
CA HIS A 28 -16.36 9.62 -24.14
C HIS A 28 -15.47 8.84 -25.09
N THR A 29 -14.88 9.53 -26.06
CA THR A 29 -13.89 8.97 -26.96
C THR A 29 -12.65 9.84 -26.92
N TRP A 30 -11.49 9.22 -26.83
CA TRP A 30 -10.22 9.90 -26.98
C TRP A 30 -9.39 9.25 -28.08
N ALA A 31 -8.76 10.08 -28.91
CA ALA A 31 -7.86 9.64 -29.97
C ALA A 31 -6.59 10.50 -29.97
N GLY A 32 -5.42 9.85 -29.83
CA GLY A 32 -4.12 10.52 -29.71
C GLY A 32 -3.05 9.99 -30.67
N ALA A 33 -2.21 10.87 -31.20
CA ALA A 33 -1.18 10.52 -32.18
C ALA A 33 -0.01 9.70 -31.57
N LEU A 34 0.39 10.00 -30.33
CA LEU A 34 1.49 9.33 -29.63
C LEU A 34 1.03 8.27 -28.61
N SER A 35 -0.26 8.01 -28.55
CA SER A 35 -0.83 6.95 -27.71
C SER A 35 -0.47 5.56 -28.23
N PRO A 36 -0.28 4.56 -27.35
CA PRO A 36 -0.25 3.14 -27.78
C PRO A 36 -1.59 2.68 -28.39
N PHE A 37 -2.66 3.43 -28.18
CA PHE A 37 -4.01 3.19 -28.69
C PHE A 37 -4.34 4.16 -29.83
N THR A 38 -5.03 3.71 -30.87
CA THR A 38 -5.60 4.61 -31.89
C THR A 38 -6.80 5.36 -31.32
N SER A 39 -7.61 4.69 -30.50
CA SER A 39 -8.72 5.28 -29.77
C SER A 39 -9.08 4.48 -28.52
N THR A 40 -9.68 5.18 -27.57
CA THR A 40 -10.36 4.60 -26.41
C THR A 40 -11.76 5.17 -26.34
N GLU A 41 -12.74 4.33 -26.04
CA GLU A 41 -14.13 4.73 -25.85
C GLU A 41 -14.61 4.25 -24.49
N THR A 42 -15.20 5.14 -23.70
CA THR A 42 -15.82 4.83 -22.41
C THR A 42 -17.29 5.19 -22.51
N SER A 43 -18.17 4.21 -22.31
CA SER A 43 -19.62 4.40 -22.23
C SER A 43 -20.10 4.06 -20.83
N ILE A 44 -20.91 4.94 -20.22
CA ILE A 44 -21.48 4.77 -18.87
C ILE A 44 -22.99 4.87 -18.99
N SER A 45 -23.73 3.86 -18.53
CA SER A 45 -25.19 3.86 -18.50
C SER A 45 -25.72 4.62 -17.27
N THR A 46 -27.01 4.95 -17.26
CA THR A 46 -27.67 5.57 -16.09
C THR A 46 -27.68 4.69 -14.84
N LYS A 47 -27.48 3.38 -15.01
CA LYS A 47 -27.34 2.41 -13.91
C LYS A 47 -25.89 2.22 -13.46
N GLY A 48 -24.95 2.97 -14.06
CA GLY A 48 -23.52 2.87 -13.78
C GLY A 48 -22.82 1.69 -14.41
N GLU A 49 -23.42 1.01 -15.38
CA GLU A 49 -22.70 0.03 -16.18
C GLU A 49 -21.70 0.77 -17.07
N VAL A 50 -20.46 0.31 -17.08
CA VAL A 50 -19.38 0.91 -17.83
C VAL A 50 -18.86 -0.09 -18.85
N GLU A 51 -18.74 0.36 -20.09
CA GLU A 51 -18.02 -0.33 -21.15
C GLU A 51 -16.84 0.53 -21.61
N VAL A 52 -15.63 0.00 -21.47
CA VAL A 52 -14.41 0.60 -21.99
C VAL A 52 -13.93 -0.22 -23.18
N ARG A 53 -13.92 0.37 -24.37
CA ARG A 53 -13.43 -0.24 -25.60
C ARG A 53 -12.11 0.39 -26.01
N ILE A 54 -11.08 -0.43 -26.14
CA ILE A 54 -9.72 0.03 -26.45
C ILE A 54 -9.30 -0.54 -27.80
N THR A 55 -8.93 0.37 -28.70
CA THR A 55 -8.41 0.03 -30.02
C THR A 55 -6.90 0.26 -30.02
N PRO A 56 -6.07 -0.78 -29.87
CA PRO A 56 -4.63 -0.63 -29.93
C PRO A 56 -4.15 -0.31 -31.35
N ARG A 57 -2.99 0.34 -31.47
CA ARG A 57 -2.35 0.55 -32.79
C ARG A 57 -1.95 -0.75 -33.49
N ARG A 58 -1.72 -1.80 -32.70
CA ARG A 58 -1.40 -3.15 -33.16
C ARG A 58 -2.13 -4.15 -32.27
N GLY A 59 -2.79 -5.13 -32.87
CA GLY A 59 -3.51 -6.18 -32.15
C GLY A 59 -5.03 -6.07 -32.28
N ALA A 60 -5.73 -6.90 -31.50
CA ALA A 60 -7.19 -6.94 -31.50
C ALA A 60 -7.77 -5.84 -30.61
N VAL A 61 -8.96 -5.34 -31.00
CA VAL A 61 -9.79 -4.51 -30.13
C VAL A 61 -10.24 -5.35 -28.95
N TYR A 62 -10.20 -4.78 -27.75
CA TYR A 62 -10.77 -5.41 -26.56
C TYR A 62 -11.78 -4.48 -25.90
N SER A 63 -12.81 -5.10 -25.31
CA SER A 63 -13.85 -4.42 -24.54
C SER A 63 -13.82 -4.93 -23.12
N TYR A 64 -13.90 -4.01 -22.18
CA TYR A 64 -13.91 -4.26 -20.76
C TYR A 64 -15.22 -3.74 -20.17
N ARG A 65 -15.97 -4.63 -19.51
CA ARG A 65 -17.28 -4.32 -18.92
C ARG A 65 -17.25 -4.43 -17.42
N THR A 66 -17.84 -3.44 -16.76
CA THR A 66 -17.78 -3.26 -15.32
C THR A 66 -18.93 -2.37 -14.86
N SER A 67 -18.98 -2.04 -13.58
CA SER A 67 -20.02 -1.16 -13.01
C SER A 67 -19.41 -0.27 -11.94
N LEU A 68 -19.86 0.98 -11.90
CA LEU A 68 -19.58 1.91 -10.81
C LEU A 68 -20.43 1.54 -9.60
N SER A 69 -19.84 1.69 -8.41
CA SER A 69 -20.55 1.67 -7.14
C SER A 69 -21.41 2.92 -6.98
N LEU A 70 -22.35 2.89 -6.03
CA LEU A 70 -23.20 4.05 -5.74
C LEU A 70 -22.40 5.33 -5.40
N PRO A 71 -21.36 5.28 -4.53
CA PRO A 71 -20.55 6.47 -4.26
C PRO A 71 -19.81 7.00 -5.50
N GLU A 72 -19.31 6.11 -6.36
CA GLU A 72 -18.64 6.52 -7.61
C GLU A 72 -19.61 7.16 -8.61
N LEU A 73 -20.85 6.65 -8.66
CA LEU A 73 -21.93 7.24 -9.44
C LEU A 73 -22.32 8.62 -8.94
N GLU A 74 -22.48 8.81 -7.63
CA GLU A 74 -22.78 10.11 -7.01
C GLU A 74 -21.65 11.12 -7.26
N GLN A 75 -20.39 10.68 -7.16
CA GLN A 75 -19.24 11.50 -7.50
C GLN A 75 -19.24 11.92 -8.97
N LEU A 76 -19.53 10.99 -9.88
CA LEU A 76 -19.62 11.27 -11.32
C LEU A 76 -20.75 12.27 -11.63
N ASP A 77 -21.92 12.11 -10.99
CA ASP A 77 -23.07 12.99 -11.16
C ASP A 77 -22.76 14.41 -10.65
N SER A 78 -22.10 14.51 -9.49
CA SER A 78 -21.62 15.79 -8.95
C SER A 78 -20.62 16.48 -9.89
N GLN A 79 -19.68 15.73 -10.47
CA GLN A 79 -18.73 16.26 -11.47
C GLN A 79 -19.44 16.75 -12.74
N LEU A 80 -20.47 16.03 -13.20
CA LEU A 80 -21.30 16.46 -14.32
C LEU A 80 -22.02 17.77 -14.03
N ASP A 81 -22.63 17.91 -12.86
CA ASP A 81 -23.35 19.11 -12.46
C ASP A 81 -22.41 20.32 -12.32
N LEU A 82 -21.26 20.12 -11.66
CA LEU A 82 -20.23 21.16 -11.49
C LEU A 82 -19.64 21.65 -12.81
N SER A 83 -19.54 20.76 -13.81
CA SER A 83 -19.03 21.14 -15.13
C SER A 83 -19.94 22.10 -15.90
N GLY A 84 -21.22 22.18 -15.52
CA GLY A 84 -22.23 22.95 -16.27
C GLY A 84 -22.43 22.47 -17.71
N PHE A 85 -22.03 21.23 -18.06
CA PHE A 85 -22.02 20.74 -19.43
C PHE A 85 -23.41 20.78 -20.11
N LEU A 86 -24.48 20.60 -19.34
CA LEU A 86 -25.87 20.63 -19.82
C LEU A 86 -26.62 21.93 -19.44
N ALA A 87 -25.91 22.96 -18.97
CA ALA A 87 -26.50 24.26 -18.69
C ALA A 87 -27.03 24.93 -19.97
N GLU A 88 -28.05 25.78 -19.84
CA GLU A 88 -28.68 26.50 -20.97
C GLU A 88 -27.67 27.40 -21.70
N THR A 89 -26.79 28.03 -20.93
CA THR A 89 -25.62 28.76 -21.44
C THR A 89 -24.38 28.04 -20.96
N PRO A 90 -23.87 27.05 -21.70
CA PRO A 90 -22.68 26.33 -21.28
C PRO A 90 -21.48 27.27 -21.27
N PRO A 91 -20.47 26.99 -20.42
CA PRO A 91 -19.25 27.78 -20.41
C PRO A 91 -18.64 27.82 -21.83
N PRO A 92 -18.15 28.99 -22.28
CA PRO A 92 -17.48 29.08 -23.56
C PRO A 92 -16.27 28.14 -23.55
N VAL A 93 -16.11 27.36 -24.63
CA VAL A 93 -14.94 26.48 -24.77
C VAL A 93 -13.69 27.36 -24.80
N GLY A 94 -12.88 27.27 -23.75
CA GLY A 94 -11.74 28.15 -23.55
C GLY A 94 -10.56 27.69 -24.40
N THR A 95 -10.37 28.28 -25.59
CA THR A 95 -9.07 28.23 -26.30
C THR A 95 -8.19 29.43 -25.98
N ALA A 96 -8.56 30.26 -25.01
CA ALA A 96 -7.94 31.56 -24.78
C ALA A 96 -6.56 31.43 -24.11
N GLY A 97 -5.51 31.41 -24.93
CA GLY A 97 -4.18 31.91 -24.56
C GLY A 97 -3.15 30.90 -24.04
N LEU A 98 -3.48 29.60 -23.96
CA LEU A 98 -2.48 28.59 -23.63
C LEU A 98 -1.78 28.10 -24.91
N PRO A 99 -0.44 27.91 -24.90
CA PRO A 99 0.26 27.39 -26.07
C PRO A 99 -0.34 26.04 -26.46
N GLU A 100 -0.63 25.85 -27.76
CA GLU A 100 -0.94 24.53 -28.31
C GLU A 100 0.18 23.59 -27.88
N ILE A 101 -0.11 22.69 -26.95
CA ILE A 101 0.80 21.60 -26.64
C ILE A 101 0.56 20.60 -27.76
N PRO A 102 1.52 20.41 -28.69
CA PRO A 102 1.39 19.33 -29.65
C PRO A 102 1.20 18.03 -28.87
N ASP A 103 0.28 17.17 -29.35
CA ASP A 103 0.03 15.80 -28.88
C ASP A 103 -0.99 15.54 -27.75
N LEU A 104 -1.82 16.50 -27.33
CA LEU A 104 -2.89 16.25 -26.32
C LEU A 104 -3.97 15.22 -26.76
N GLY A 105 -4.07 14.93 -28.06
CA GLY A 105 -5.16 14.12 -28.63
C GLY A 105 -6.49 14.87 -28.64
N MET A 106 -7.50 14.28 -29.27
CA MET A 106 -8.84 14.85 -29.40
C MET A 106 -9.83 14.07 -28.53
N ASN A 107 -10.55 14.79 -27.67
CA ASN A 107 -11.65 14.25 -26.89
C ASN A 107 -12.97 14.53 -27.63
N THR A 108 -13.87 13.54 -27.62
CA THR A 108 -15.27 13.70 -27.96
C THR A 108 -16.08 13.24 -26.75
N LEU A 109 -16.90 14.12 -26.18
CA LEU A 109 -17.75 13.83 -25.03
C LEU A 109 -19.21 14.04 -25.42
N GLU A 110 -20.02 13.01 -25.24
CA GLU A 110 -21.46 13.01 -25.44
C GLU A 110 -22.11 12.68 -24.10
N ILE A 111 -23.03 13.53 -23.64
CA ILE A 111 -23.79 13.31 -22.41
C ILE A 111 -25.26 13.36 -22.73
N THR A 112 -26.00 12.35 -22.27
CA THR A 112 -27.45 12.21 -22.41
C THR A 112 -28.08 12.06 -21.04
N ARG A 113 -28.78 13.08 -20.55
CA ARG A 113 -29.45 13.06 -19.25
C ARG A 113 -30.88 13.58 -19.40
N ALA A 114 -31.86 12.77 -18.99
CA ALA A 114 -33.27 13.01 -19.26
C ALA A 114 -33.52 13.26 -20.76
N GLU A 115 -34.04 14.44 -21.13
CA GLU A 115 -34.32 14.84 -22.51
C GLU A 115 -33.21 15.69 -23.13
N LYS A 116 -32.13 15.98 -22.38
CA LYS A 116 -31.00 16.78 -22.85
C LYS A 116 -29.90 15.89 -23.38
N LYS A 117 -29.46 16.15 -24.61
CA LYS A 117 -28.32 15.51 -25.26
C LYS A 117 -27.38 16.56 -25.80
N ARG A 118 -26.10 16.48 -25.45
CA ARG A 118 -25.06 17.38 -25.98
C ARG A 118 -23.79 16.61 -26.29
N MET A 119 -23.16 16.96 -27.40
CA MET A 119 -21.85 16.46 -27.81
C MET A 119 -20.86 17.62 -27.95
N LEU A 120 -19.65 17.43 -27.44
CA LEU A 120 -18.56 18.40 -27.51
C LEU A 120 -17.28 17.71 -28.00
N LYS A 121 -16.53 18.39 -28.88
CA LYS A 121 -15.17 17.99 -29.26
C LYS A 121 -14.19 19.02 -28.75
N PHE A 122 -13.14 18.58 -28.05
CA PHE A 122 -12.17 19.46 -27.41
C PHE A 122 -10.82 18.76 -27.21
N GLN A 123 -9.73 19.54 -27.19
CA GLN A 123 -8.41 19.03 -26.82
C GLN A 123 -8.20 19.15 -25.30
N ARG A 124 -8.54 20.31 -24.74
CA ARG A 124 -8.51 20.62 -23.31
C ARG A 124 -9.65 21.57 -22.97
N GLU A 125 -10.28 21.35 -21.82
CA GLU A 125 -11.34 22.21 -21.28
C GLU A 125 -11.28 22.09 -19.76
N GLU A 126 -10.89 23.16 -19.07
CA GLU A 126 -10.58 23.11 -17.63
C GLU A 126 -11.82 22.75 -16.80
N SER A 127 -12.99 23.23 -17.21
CA SER A 127 -14.27 22.92 -16.56
C SER A 127 -14.64 21.43 -16.66
N LEU A 128 -14.08 20.69 -17.63
CA LEU A 128 -14.32 19.26 -17.85
C LEU A 128 -13.20 18.37 -17.34
N GLU A 129 -12.07 18.93 -16.89
CA GLU A 129 -10.91 18.13 -16.51
C GLU A 129 -11.21 17.12 -15.38
N PRO A 130 -11.97 17.46 -14.32
CA PRO A 130 -12.32 16.47 -13.29
C PRO A 130 -13.08 15.26 -13.86
N LEU A 131 -14.05 15.50 -14.75
CA LEU A 131 -14.83 14.45 -15.41
C LEU A 131 -13.96 13.62 -16.36
N VAL A 132 -13.16 14.27 -17.18
CA VAL A 132 -12.24 13.61 -18.13
C VAL A 132 -11.20 12.78 -17.38
N GLN A 133 -10.73 13.25 -16.23
CA GLN A 133 -9.80 12.51 -15.40
C GLN A 133 -10.44 11.22 -14.85
N THR A 134 -11.67 11.28 -14.36
CA THR A 134 -12.44 10.07 -13.96
C THR A 134 -12.55 9.07 -15.12
N LEU A 135 -12.89 9.55 -16.32
CA LEU A 135 -13.00 8.72 -17.52
C LEU A 135 -11.65 8.10 -17.94
N ARG A 136 -10.55 8.85 -17.83
CA ARG A 136 -9.19 8.35 -18.08
C ARG A 136 -8.77 7.30 -17.06
N LEU A 137 -9.16 7.43 -15.78
CA LEU A 137 -8.91 6.42 -14.77
C LEU A 137 -9.62 5.09 -15.12
N LEU A 138 -10.87 5.13 -15.57
CA LEU A 138 -11.59 3.94 -16.04
C LEU A 138 -10.87 3.25 -17.20
N VAL A 139 -10.36 4.03 -18.16
CA VAL A 139 -9.52 3.50 -19.25
C VAL A 139 -8.24 2.88 -18.72
N GLY A 140 -7.52 3.57 -17.83
CA GLY A 140 -6.28 3.10 -17.23
C GLY A 140 -6.45 1.76 -16.50
N GLN A 141 -7.56 1.59 -15.79
CA GLN A 141 -7.90 0.36 -15.09
C GLN A 141 -8.30 -0.78 -16.02
N ALA A 142 -9.07 -0.50 -17.07
CA ALA A 142 -9.37 -1.50 -18.11
C ALA A 142 -8.09 -2.04 -18.75
N VAL A 143 -7.13 -1.15 -19.04
CA VAL A 143 -5.80 -1.54 -19.55
C VAL A 143 -5.05 -2.34 -18.49
N ALA A 144 -5.05 -1.92 -17.22
CA ALA A 144 -4.36 -2.62 -16.14
C ALA A 144 -4.89 -4.04 -15.95
N VAL A 145 -6.21 -4.24 -15.95
CA VAL A 145 -6.83 -5.58 -15.88
C VAL A 145 -6.36 -6.44 -17.05
N ASN A 146 -6.44 -5.91 -18.28
CA ASN A 146 -5.99 -6.63 -19.46
C ASN A 146 -4.52 -7.04 -19.35
N GLU A 147 -3.62 -6.12 -18.98
CA GLU A 147 -2.19 -6.42 -18.82
C GLU A 147 -1.90 -7.45 -17.73
N ILE A 148 -2.65 -7.43 -16.62
CA ILE A 148 -2.51 -8.44 -15.56
C ILE A 148 -2.95 -9.81 -16.08
N GLU A 149 -4.06 -9.87 -16.80
CA GLU A 149 -4.66 -11.14 -17.24
C GLU A 149 -3.93 -11.76 -18.43
N THR A 150 -3.58 -10.97 -19.45
CA THR A 150 -3.04 -11.47 -20.74
C THR A 150 -1.53 -11.42 -20.83
N ASP A 151 -0.92 -10.26 -20.53
CA ASP A 151 0.47 -9.98 -20.88
C ASP A 151 1.42 -10.21 -19.70
N GLY A 152 0.87 -10.28 -18.50
CA GLY A 152 1.59 -10.42 -17.25
C GLY A 152 2.47 -9.22 -16.87
N ASN A 153 2.28 -8.07 -17.54
CA ASN A 153 3.01 -6.84 -17.30
C ASN A 153 2.47 -6.10 -16.07
N ILE A 154 2.79 -6.63 -14.89
CA ILE A 154 2.30 -6.09 -13.62
C ILE A 154 2.86 -4.68 -13.36
N TYR A 155 4.09 -4.37 -13.77
CA TYR A 155 4.70 -3.06 -13.55
C TYR A 155 3.87 -1.92 -14.19
N SER A 156 3.54 -2.08 -15.47
CA SER A 156 2.70 -1.10 -16.18
C SER A 156 1.26 -1.09 -15.69
N ALA A 157 0.73 -2.23 -15.24
CA ALA A 157 -0.61 -2.27 -14.67
C ALA A 157 -0.70 -1.45 -13.38
N ILE A 158 0.25 -1.62 -12.44
CA ILE A 158 0.24 -0.90 -11.16
C ILE A 158 0.47 0.59 -11.34
N SER A 159 1.32 1.01 -12.30
CA SER A 159 1.53 2.45 -12.55
C SER A 159 0.26 3.18 -12.99
N ARG A 160 -0.71 2.47 -13.59
CA ARG A 160 -2.00 3.01 -14.03
C ARG A 160 -3.06 3.08 -12.94
N LEU A 161 -2.87 2.37 -11.82
CA LEU A 161 -3.80 2.44 -10.68
C LEU A 161 -3.62 3.72 -9.84
N GLY A 162 -2.51 4.44 -10.05
CA GLY A 162 -2.12 5.55 -9.18
C GLY A 162 -1.51 5.04 -7.88
N LYS A 163 -0.97 5.98 -7.09
CA LYS A 163 -0.39 5.67 -5.76
C LYS A 163 -1.42 5.85 -4.63
N ASP A 164 -2.50 6.55 -4.92
CA ASP A 164 -3.54 6.89 -3.96
C ASP A 164 -4.74 5.95 -4.14
N PRO A 165 -5.14 5.18 -3.11
CA PRO A 165 -6.33 4.33 -3.15
C PRO A 165 -7.60 5.07 -3.59
N ALA A 166 -7.72 6.37 -3.32
CA ALA A 166 -8.86 7.19 -3.75
C ALA A 166 -8.95 7.37 -5.27
N GLN A 167 -7.86 7.10 -6.01
CA GLN A 167 -7.82 7.14 -7.47
C GLN A 167 -8.15 5.79 -8.10
N VAL A 168 -8.29 4.73 -7.29
CA VAL A 168 -8.65 3.39 -7.74
C VAL A 168 -10.17 3.25 -7.74
N LEU A 169 -10.78 3.63 -8.86
CA LEU A 169 -12.15 3.22 -9.18
C LEU A 169 -12.28 1.67 -9.23
N GLN A 170 -13.44 1.12 -8.91
CA GLN A 170 -13.80 -0.29 -9.07
C GLN A 170 -12.78 -1.31 -8.50
N PRO A 171 -12.29 -1.12 -7.27
CA PRO A 171 -11.20 -1.94 -6.70
C PRO A 171 -11.50 -3.44 -6.75
N GLY A 172 -12.76 -3.84 -6.55
CA GLY A 172 -13.19 -5.24 -6.59
C GLY A 172 -12.88 -5.98 -7.90
N ARG A 173 -12.81 -5.27 -9.03
CA ARG A 173 -12.48 -5.88 -10.33
C ARG A 173 -11.00 -6.16 -10.50
N LEU A 174 -10.13 -5.42 -9.83
CA LEU A 174 -8.68 -5.60 -9.85
C LEU A 174 -8.23 -6.70 -8.88
N LYS A 175 -8.93 -6.87 -7.75
CA LYS A 175 -8.60 -7.86 -6.71
C LYS A 175 -8.41 -9.28 -7.26
N LYS A 176 -9.36 -9.77 -8.06
CA LYS A 176 -9.35 -11.16 -8.57
C LYS A 176 -8.20 -11.40 -9.56
N PRO A 177 -7.99 -10.57 -10.60
CA PRO A 177 -6.80 -10.65 -11.45
C PRO A 177 -5.49 -10.58 -10.66
N LEU A 178 -5.36 -9.65 -9.71
CA LEU A 178 -4.17 -9.49 -8.89
C LEU A 178 -3.90 -10.73 -8.02
N THR A 179 -4.93 -11.24 -7.34
CA THR A 179 -4.81 -12.45 -6.50
C THR A 179 -4.42 -13.67 -7.35
N LYS A 180 -5.00 -13.81 -8.54
CA LYS A 180 -4.61 -14.87 -9.49
C LYS A 180 -3.17 -14.71 -9.97
N TYR A 181 -2.73 -13.47 -10.24
CA TYR A 181 -1.36 -13.17 -10.62
C TYR A 181 -0.37 -13.51 -9.50
N ILE A 182 -0.67 -13.07 -8.27
CA ILE A 182 0.06 -13.40 -7.06
C ILE A 182 0.18 -14.91 -6.93
N GLY A 183 -0.89 -15.67 -7.14
CA GLY A 183 -0.86 -17.14 -7.05
C GLY A 183 0.03 -17.85 -8.08
N ARG A 184 0.36 -17.22 -9.22
CA ARG A 184 1.13 -17.84 -10.31
C ARG A 184 2.56 -17.32 -10.46
N THR A 185 2.85 -16.08 -10.06
CA THR A 185 4.19 -15.50 -10.29
C THR A 185 5.25 -16.22 -9.45
N ALA A 186 6.40 -16.47 -10.06
CA ALA A 186 7.61 -17.02 -9.41
C ALA A 186 8.71 -15.96 -9.24
N ASP A 187 8.52 -14.77 -9.81
CA ASP A 187 9.47 -13.67 -9.70
C ASP A 187 9.15 -12.79 -8.47
N ARG A 188 10.19 -12.49 -7.69
CA ARG A 188 10.08 -11.73 -6.43
C ARG A 188 9.62 -10.29 -6.68
N GLN A 189 10.22 -9.61 -7.65
CA GLN A 189 9.93 -8.21 -7.92
C GLN A 189 8.51 -8.03 -8.45
N HIS A 190 8.06 -8.94 -9.31
CA HIS A 190 6.69 -8.97 -9.81
C HIS A 190 5.68 -9.30 -8.70
N LEU A 191 6.05 -10.16 -7.74
CA LEU A 191 5.22 -10.41 -6.56
C LEU A 191 5.09 -9.15 -5.71
N GLU A 192 6.18 -8.43 -5.45
CA GLU A 192 6.17 -7.16 -4.70
C GLU A 192 5.26 -6.13 -5.37
N TRP A 193 5.37 -5.95 -6.69
CA TRP A 193 4.48 -5.06 -7.43
C TRP A 193 3.01 -5.50 -7.34
N ALA A 194 2.74 -6.80 -7.49
CA ALA A 194 1.38 -7.32 -7.38
C ALA A 194 0.78 -7.12 -5.98
N LEU A 195 1.59 -7.28 -4.91
CA LEU A 195 1.17 -7.00 -3.54
C LEU A 195 0.90 -5.51 -3.33
N THR A 196 1.71 -4.61 -3.89
CA THR A 196 1.42 -3.16 -3.85
C THR A 196 0.09 -2.82 -4.52
N GLY A 197 -0.19 -3.42 -5.68
CA GLY A 197 -1.49 -3.26 -6.35
C GLY A 197 -2.65 -3.83 -5.55
N LEU A 198 -2.46 -4.99 -4.91
CA LEU A 198 -3.49 -5.60 -4.08
C LEU A 198 -3.79 -4.74 -2.86
N ALA A 199 -2.77 -4.19 -2.21
CA ALA A 199 -2.92 -3.29 -1.07
C ALA A 199 -3.65 -1.99 -1.44
N ALA A 200 -3.42 -1.44 -2.64
CA ALA A 200 -4.15 -0.27 -3.13
C ALA A 200 -5.63 -0.56 -3.46
N THR A 201 -5.99 -1.82 -3.67
CA THR A 201 -7.34 -2.25 -4.10
C THR A 201 -8.12 -2.99 -3.03
N SER A 202 -7.56 -3.26 -1.85
CA SER A 202 -8.14 -4.14 -0.84
C SER A 202 -8.14 -3.49 0.54
N THR A 203 -9.02 -3.97 1.43
CA THR A 203 -8.92 -3.60 2.85
C THR A 203 -7.66 -4.25 3.46
N PRO A 204 -7.16 -3.72 4.60
CA PRO A 204 -6.07 -4.35 5.35
C PRO A 204 -6.28 -5.84 5.65
N GLU A 205 -7.50 -6.23 5.99
CA GLU A 205 -7.87 -7.61 6.35
C GLU A 205 -7.87 -8.54 5.14
N GLU A 206 -8.42 -8.08 4.01
CA GLU A 206 -8.40 -8.84 2.75
C GLU A 206 -6.96 -9.07 2.28
N PHE A 207 -6.12 -8.04 2.36
CA PHE A 207 -4.70 -8.14 2.02
C PHE A 207 -3.98 -9.14 2.92
N ALA A 208 -4.18 -9.03 4.24
CA ALA A 208 -3.59 -9.94 5.22
C ALA A 208 -4.02 -11.40 4.98
N ALA A 209 -5.27 -11.65 4.59
CA ALA A 209 -5.76 -12.99 4.27
C ALA A 209 -5.04 -13.61 3.04
N VAL A 210 -4.77 -12.81 2.00
CA VAL A 210 -4.00 -13.27 0.84
C VAL A 210 -2.55 -13.57 1.22
N VAL A 211 -1.93 -12.71 2.03
CA VAL A 211 -0.56 -12.91 2.52
C VAL A 211 -0.46 -14.17 3.39
N ALA A 212 -1.40 -14.36 4.32
CA ALA A 212 -1.45 -15.54 5.19
C ALA A 212 -1.57 -16.83 4.37
N THR A 213 -2.43 -16.84 3.35
CA THR A 213 -2.57 -17.99 2.45
C THR A 213 -1.27 -18.27 1.70
N GLY A 214 -0.62 -17.23 1.19
CA GLY A 214 0.65 -17.38 0.46
C GLY A 214 1.83 -17.85 1.32
N LEU A 215 1.86 -17.49 2.61
CA LEU A 215 2.88 -17.97 3.55
C LEU A 215 2.71 -19.45 3.91
N LYS A 216 1.47 -19.94 3.95
CA LYS A 216 1.13 -21.34 4.26
C LYS A 216 1.34 -22.29 3.08
N ASP A 217 1.49 -21.75 1.87
CA ASP A 217 1.78 -22.54 0.68
C ASP A 217 3.26 -22.99 0.66
N GLU A 218 3.51 -24.30 0.66
CA GLU A 218 4.86 -24.86 0.69
C GLU A 218 5.74 -24.43 -0.49
N LYS A 219 5.16 -24.18 -1.66
CA LYS A 219 5.89 -23.79 -2.87
C LYS A 219 6.13 -22.29 -2.94
N ARG A 220 5.27 -21.50 -2.30
CA ARG A 220 5.28 -20.02 -2.39
C ARG A 220 5.76 -19.32 -1.12
N GLY A 221 5.76 -20.01 0.01
CA GLY A 221 6.04 -19.42 1.32
C GLY A 221 7.38 -18.69 1.39
N ASP A 222 8.42 -19.24 0.76
CA ASP A 222 9.73 -18.58 0.67
C ASP A 222 9.65 -17.25 -0.10
N LEU A 223 9.04 -17.28 -1.29
CA LEU A 223 8.88 -16.08 -2.12
C LEU A 223 8.03 -15.01 -1.42
N MET A 224 6.94 -15.44 -0.77
CA MET A 224 6.04 -14.57 -0.02
C MET A 224 6.74 -13.95 1.19
N SER A 225 7.49 -14.75 1.97
CA SER A 225 8.24 -14.26 3.13
C SER A 225 9.29 -13.19 2.77
N ASN A 226 9.84 -13.25 1.55
CA ASN A 226 10.81 -12.29 1.06
C ASN A 226 10.14 -10.98 0.58
N ALA A 227 8.93 -11.06 0.00
CA ALA A 227 8.23 -9.90 -0.55
C ALA A 227 7.46 -9.06 0.49
N ILE A 228 6.96 -9.69 1.57
CA ILE A 228 6.17 -9.03 2.63
C ILE A 228 6.86 -7.79 3.26
N PRO A 229 8.18 -7.76 3.50
CA PRO A 229 8.87 -6.58 4.04
C PRO A 229 8.70 -5.30 3.20
N SER A 230 8.29 -5.40 1.94
CA SER A 230 7.98 -4.26 1.08
C SER A 230 6.48 -3.90 1.04
N ALA A 231 5.65 -4.54 1.86
CA ALA A 231 4.21 -4.24 1.92
C ALA A 231 3.95 -2.80 2.42
N PRO A 232 2.90 -2.11 1.91
CA PRO A 232 2.56 -0.75 2.34
C PRO A 232 2.27 -0.62 3.84
N LYS A 233 2.57 0.56 4.40
CA LYS A 233 2.48 0.83 5.85
C LYS A 233 1.05 0.75 6.38
N GLU A 234 0.09 1.16 5.57
CA GLU A 234 -1.34 1.21 5.91
C GLU A 234 -1.93 -0.18 6.20
N HIS A 235 -1.24 -1.24 5.76
CA HIS A 235 -1.65 -2.63 5.94
C HIS A 235 -0.89 -3.33 7.09
N GLU A 236 0.09 -2.67 7.72
CA GLU A 236 0.98 -3.32 8.69
C GLU A 236 0.27 -3.84 9.94
N ALA A 237 -0.69 -3.09 10.47
CA ALA A 237 -1.45 -3.52 11.64
C ALA A 237 -2.20 -4.84 11.39
N ALA A 238 -2.85 -4.98 10.22
CA ALA A 238 -3.56 -6.19 9.85
C ALA A 238 -2.63 -7.38 9.54
N LEU A 239 -1.38 -7.11 9.14
CA LEU A 239 -0.36 -8.15 8.96
C LEU A 239 0.17 -8.70 10.28
N CYS A 240 0.13 -7.95 11.38
CA CYS A 240 0.77 -8.35 12.64
C CYS A 240 0.38 -9.76 13.14
N PRO A 241 -0.91 -10.17 13.17
CA PRO A 241 -1.28 -11.54 13.53
C PRO A 241 -0.65 -12.59 12.59
N VAL A 242 -0.56 -12.29 11.30
CA VAL A 242 0.01 -13.19 10.28
C VAL A 242 1.52 -13.34 10.45
N LEU A 243 2.22 -12.24 10.76
CA LEU A 243 3.67 -12.27 11.01
C LEU A 243 3.98 -13.05 12.29
N LEU A 244 3.17 -12.88 13.35
CA LEU A 244 3.33 -13.64 14.59
C LEU A 244 3.11 -15.15 14.37
N ASP A 245 2.02 -15.56 13.70
CA ASP A 245 1.74 -16.96 13.33
C ASP A 245 2.93 -17.59 12.57
N PHE A 246 3.49 -16.83 11.62
CA PHE A 246 4.67 -17.25 10.88
C PHE A 246 5.90 -17.47 11.78
N LEU A 247 6.18 -16.53 12.69
CA LEU A 247 7.30 -16.58 13.61
C LEU A 247 7.18 -17.78 14.57
N GLU A 248 6.02 -17.96 15.18
CA GLU A 248 5.75 -19.07 16.10
C GLU A 248 5.93 -20.44 15.42
N THR A 249 5.53 -20.54 14.15
CA THR A 249 5.65 -21.76 13.37
C THR A 249 7.10 -22.09 12.98
N HIS A 250 7.94 -21.09 12.72
CA HIS A 250 9.23 -21.28 12.03
C HIS A 250 10.48 -21.02 12.87
N ASP A 251 10.38 -20.28 13.99
CA ASP A 251 11.55 -19.81 14.74
C ASP A 251 12.39 -20.92 15.39
N THR A 252 11.80 -22.10 15.62
CA THR A 252 12.48 -23.28 16.20
C THR A 252 12.96 -24.29 15.16
N LEU A 253 12.70 -24.05 13.87
CA LEU A 253 13.03 -25.02 12.83
C LEU A 253 14.54 -25.03 12.54
N PRO A 254 15.19 -26.21 12.56
CA PRO A 254 16.66 -26.32 12.41
C PRO A 254 17.14 -26.03 10.99
N LYS A 255 16.26 -26.16 9.99
CA LYS A 255 16.56 -25.93 8.57
C LYS A 255 15.54 -24.97 7.99
N LEU A 256 16.03 -23.80 7.58
CA LEU A 256 15.24 -22.76 6.94
C LEU A 256 15.95 -22.30 5.67
N SER A 257 15.14 -21.97 4.66
CA SER A 257 15.58 -21.25 3.46
C SER A 257 16.20 -19.90 3.83
N LYS A 258 16.95 -19.29 2.89
CA LYS A 258 17.54 -17.97 3.11
C LYS A 258 16.45 -16.91 3.31
N GLU A 259 15.36 -17.06 2.58
CA GLU A 259 14.18 -16.21 2.55
C GLU A 259 13.47 -16.23 3.90
N LYS A 260 13.19 -17.43 4.44
CA LYS A 260 12.58 -17.57 5.77
C LYS A 260 13.48 -17.01 6.87
N LYS A 261 14.80 -17.20 6.78
CA LYS A 261 15.75 -16.59 7.73
C LYS A 261 15.68 -15.07 7.71
N TYR A 262 15.64 -14.47 6.53
CA TYR A 262 15.45 -13.02 6.40
C TYR A 262 14.13 -12.56 7.04
N ALA A 263 13.04 -13.28 6.81
CA ALA A 263 11.76 -12.99 7.45
C ALA A 263 11.78 -13.12 8.98
N LEU A 264 12.45 -14.15 9.53
CA LEU A 264 12.64 -14.33 10.98
C LEU A 264 13.44 -13.19 11.65
N GLU A 265 14.23 -12.45 10.88
CA GLU A 265 14.96 -11.26 11.33
C GLU A 265 14.14 -9.97 11.14
N ALA A 266 13.38 -9.88 10.04
CA ALA A 266 12.63 -8.68 9.68
C ALA A 266 11.29 -8.55 10.42
N PHE A 267 10.54 -9.65 10.61
CA PHE A 267 9.19 -9.61 11.16
C PHE A 267 9.11 -9.15 12.62
N PRO A 268 10.03 -9.54 13.53
CA PRO A 268 10.03 -9.02 14.90
C PRO A 268 10.08 -7.50 14.94
N ARG A 269 10.91 -6.87 14.10
CA ARG A 269 11.02 -5.40 13.98
C ARG A 269 9.72 -4.73 13.58
N ARG A 270 8.97 -5.36 12.67
CA ARG A 270 7.67 -4.82 12.25
C ARG A 270 6.62 -4.95 13.35
N LEU A 271 6.64 -6.05 14.10
CA LEU A 271 5.76 -6.23 15.26
C LEU A 271 6.06 -5.18 16.34
N GLY A 272 7.35 -4.91 16.60
CA GLY A 272 7.82 -3.83 17.48
C GLY A 272 7.32 -2.46 17.02
N ALA A 273 7.59 -2.09 15.77
CA ALA A 273 7.24 -0.78 15.23
C ALA A 273 5.73 -0.51 15.22
N GLN A 274 4.91 -1.56 15.20
CA GLN A 274 3.45 -1.49 15.28
C GLN A 274 2.91 -1.59 16.71
N GLY A 275 3.77 -1.73 17.72
CA GLY A 275 3.37 -1.89 19.11
C GLY A 275 2.47 -3.12 19.33
N TYR A 276 2.66 -4.20 18.56
CA TYR A 276 1.78 -5.36 18.57
C TYR A 276 1.98 -6.24 19.82
N LYS A 277 1.33 -5.84 20.91
CA LYS A 277 1.38 -6.47 22.25
C LYS A 277 1.22 -8.01 22.26
N PRO A 278 0.36 -8.65 21.45
CA PRO A 278 0.26 -10.11 21.43
C PRO A 278 1.58 -10.83 21.09
N ALA A 279 2.56 -10.16 20.48
CA ALA A 279 3.88 -10.72 20.20
C ALA A 279 4.84 -10.74 21.41
N ILE A 280 4.51 -10.06 22.51
CA ILE A 280 5.39 -9.97 23.70
C ILE A 280 5.79 -11.36 24.22
N PRO A 281 4.88 -12.34 24.42
CA PRO A 281 5.27 -13.67 24.90
C PRO A 281 6.28 -14.37 23.98
N PHE A 282 6.10 -14.26 22.66
CA PHE A 282 7.04 -14.82 21.68
C PHE A 282 8.43 -14.16 21.79
N LEU A 283 8.47 -12.82 21.85
CA LEU A 283 9.73 -12.07 21.94
C LEU A 283 10.47 -12.35 23.26
N ILE A 284 9.74 -12.51 24.37
CA ILE A 284 10.30 -12.92 25.66
C ILE A 284 10.90 -14.32 25.58
N ALA A 285 10.18 -15.30 25.01
CA ALA A 285 10.72 -16.65 24.84
C ALA A 285 11.96 -16.70 23.92
N ARG A 286 12.05 -15.80 22.94
CA ARG A 286 13.24 -15.64 22.08
C ARG A 286 14.41 -15.00 22.83
N LEU A 287 14.14 -14.01 23.68
CA LEU A 287 15.14 -13.41 24.57
C LEU A 287 15.73 -14.46 25.53
N GLU A 288 14.89 -15.29 26.15
CA GLU A 288 15.32 -16.35 27.08
C GLU A 288 16.27 -17.36 26.41
N ARG A 289 15.95 -17.80 25.19
CA ARG A 289 16.79 -18.73 24.40
C ARG A 289 18.13 -18.13 23.98
N SER A 290 18.20 -16.82 23.81
CA SER A 290 19.43 -16.17 23.35
C SER A 290 20.59 -16.19 24.35
N GLY A 291 20.29 -16.33 25.65
CA GLY A 291 21.30 -16.54 26.70
C GLY A 291 22.02 -17.90 26.60
N GLN A 292 21.54 -18.82 25.77
CA GLN A 292 22.06 -20.20 25.68
C GLN A 292 23.11 -20.44 24.56
N GLY A 293 23.78 -19.38 24.07
CA GLY A 293 25.02 -19.55 23.30
C GLY A 293 25.05 -19.01 21.86
N LYS A 294 24.04 -18.22 21.45
CA LYS A 294 24.19 -17.36 20.27
C LYS A 294 23.28 -16.13 20.42
N PRO A 295 23.81 -14.90 20.30
CA PRO A 295 22.97 -13.72 20.26
C PRO A 295 22.00 -13.88 19.07
N PRO A 296 20.71 -13.51 19.22
CA PRO A 296 19.81 -13.55 18.09
C PRO A 296 20.37 -12.57 17.05
N SER A 297 20.42 -12.97 15.78
CA SER A 297 20.46 -11.98 14.72
C SER A 297 19.12 -11.25 14.76
N GLY A 298 19.13 -10.02 15.26
CA GLY A 298 17.92 -9.26 15.57
C GLY A 298 18.28 -8.05 16.39
N SER A 299 17.46 -7.00 16.30
CA SER A 299 17.60 -5.90 17.25
C SER A 299 17.17 -6.42 18.63
N VAL A 300 17.43 -5.66 19.69
CA VAL A 300 16.71 -5.79 20.97
C VAL A 300 15.58 -4.76 21.06
N ALA A 301 15.46 -3.90 20.05
CA ALA A 301 14.53 -2.77 20.05
C ALA A 301 13.06 -3.18 20.02
N GLU A 302 12.73 -4.40 19.57
CA GLU A 302 11.35 -4.82 19.32
C GLU A 302 10.51 -4.78 20.60
N LEU A 303 11.05 -5.23 21.73
CA LEU A 303 10.37 -5.15 23.03
C LEU A 303 10.35 -3.73 23.59
N ALA A 304 11.29 -2.87 23.22
CA ALA A 304 11.24 -1.47 23.61
C ALA A 304 10.05 -0.81 22.93
N GLU A 305 9.88 -0.98 21.63
CA GLU A 305 8.84 -0.35 20.81
C GLU A 305 7.39 -0.78 21.18
N MET A 306 7.21 -1.80 22.02
CA MET A 306 5.90 -2.25 22.55
C MET A 306 5.37 -1.41 23.74
N GLY A 307 6.03 -0.28 24.03
CA GLY A 307 5.62 0.66 25.07
C GLY A 307 5.71 0.10 26.50
N ALA A 308 4.78 0.53 27.36
CA ALA A 308 4.81 0.18 28.79
C ALA A 308 4.70 -1.33 29.06
N GLU A 309 3.98 -2.08 28.21
CA GLU A 309 3.86 -3.53 28.35
C GLU A 309 5.17 -4.26 28.02
N GLY A 310 5.89 -3.81 26.99
CA GLY A 310 7.23 -4.31 26.68
C GLY A 310 8.21 -4.08 27.83
N VAL A 311 8.20 -2.87 28.40
CA VAL A 311 8.99 -2.53 29.60
C VAL A 311 8.66 -3.46 30.77
N ARG A 312 7.37 -3.62 31.10
CA ARG A 312 6.93 -4.51 32.20
C ARG A 312 7.40 -5.95 31.99
N ALA A 313 7.36 -6.44 30.75
CA ALA A 313 7.79 -7.80 30.41
C ALA A 313 9.31 -8.00 30.59
N VAL A 314 10.11 -6.94 30.42
CA VAL A 314 11.58 -7.00 30.49
C VAL A 314 12.13 -6.79 31.89
N ILE A 315 11.45 -6.05 32.77
CA ILE A 315 11.90 -5.80 34.16
C ILE A 315 12.32 -7.07 34.92
N PRO A 316 11.60 -8.20 34.86
CA PRO A 316 12.01 -9.43 35.54
C PRO A 316 13.39 -9.95 35.14
N PHE A 317 13.86 -9.64 33.93
CA PHE A 317 15.16 -10.07 33.43
C PHE A 317 16.34 -9.42 34.16
N LEU A 318 16.13 -8.28 34.82
CA LEU A 318 17.15 -7.63 35.64
C LEU A 318 17.55 -8.47 36.88
N ASN A 319 16.72 -9.45 37.26
CA ASN A 319 16.95 -10.33 38.42
C ASN A 319 17.34 -11.75 38.04
N ARG A 320 17.56 -12.05 36.76
CA ARG A 320 17.95 -13.40 36.30
C ARG A 320 19.41 -13.68 36.65
N ASP A 321 19.75 -14.95 36.87
CA ASP A 321 21.14 -15.37 37.14
C ASP A 321 22.06 -15.18 35.92
N ASP A 322 21.50 -15.23 34.71
CA ASP A 322 22.20 -15.04 33.45
C ASP A 322 22.54 -13.56 33.20
N GLY A 323 23.84 -13.24 33.18
CA GLY A 323 24.34 -11.88 32.95
C GLY A 323 24.07 -11.34 31.55
N GLN A 324 24.00 -12.19 30.51
CA GLN A 324 23.64 -11.73 29.16
C GLN A 324 22.18 -11.28 29.12
N GLN A 325 21.29 -12.03 29.77
CA GLN A 325 19.89 -11.65 29.90
C GLN A 325 19.73 -10.31 30.65
N ARG A 326 20.47 -10.10 31.74
CA ARG A 326 20.50 -8.80 32.45
C ARG A 326 20.99 -7.66 31.55
N CYS A 327 22.10 -7.84 30.82
CA CYS A 327 22.60 -6.85 29.86
C CYS A 327 21.54 -6.47 28.82
N ARG A 328 20.89 -7.47 28.21
CA ARG A 328 19.86 -7.25 27.19
C ARG A 328 18.66 -6.50 27.74
N ALA A 329 18.22 -6.82 28.95
CA ALA A 329 17.14 -6.09 29.60
C ALA A 329 17.47 -4.61 29.77
N VAL A 330 18.70 -4.30 30.18
CA VAL A 330 19.17 -2.92 30.32
C VAL A 330 19.23 -2.21 28.96
N GLU A 331 19.71 -2.85 27.91
CA GLU A 331 19.73 -2.30 26.55
C GLU A 331 18.31 -1.96 26.06
N ILE A 332 17.34 -2.84 26.30
CA ILE A 332 15.94 -2.60 25.92
C ILE A 332 15.39 -1.36 26.66
N LEU A 333 15.62 -1.27 27.97
CA LEU A 333 15.17 -0.13 28.78
C LEU A 333 15.83 1.18 28.35
N ALA A 334 17.10 1.13 27.93
CA ALA A 334 17.81 2.28 27.39
C ALA A 334 17.24 2.74 26.04
N ILE A 335 16.86 1.80 25.18
CA ILE A 335 16.17 2.11 23.90
C ILE A 335 14.81 2.75 24.21
N THR A 336 14.01 2.18 25.11
CA THR A 336 12.75 2.79 25.54
C THR A 336 12.96 4.23 26.02
N ALA A 337 13.99 4.49 26.83
CA ALA A 337 14.33 5.84 27.29
C ALA A 337 14.74 6.79 26.15
N ALA A 338 15.40 6.28 25.10
CA ALA A 338 15.76 7.07 23.92
C ALA A 338 14.56 7.46 23.06
N LEU A 339 13.48 6.67 23.10
CA LEU A 339 12.22 6.93 22.38
C LEU A 339 11.30 7.91 23.14
N ALA A 340 11.75 8.55 24.23
CA ALA A 340 10.98 9.56 24.94
C ALA A 340 10.51 10.70 24.01
N PRO A 341 9.35 11.33 24.28
CA PRO A 341 8.86 12.47 23.52
C PRO A 341 9.92 13.57 23.37
N GLY A 342 10.03 14.14 22.17
CA GLY A 342 10.96 15.25 21.88
C GLY A 342 12.43 14.84 21.67
N LYS A 343 12.83 13.59 21.96
CA LYS A 343 14.21 13.11 21.70
C LYS A 343 14.44 12.69 20.24
N HIS A 344 13.42 12.15 19.56
CA HIS A 344 13.51 11.76 18.14
C HIS A 344 12.22 12.09 17.35
N PRO A 345 12.22 13.09 16.46
CA PRO A 345 10.98 13.58 15.81
C PRO A 345 10.28 12.58 14.89
N ALA A 346 10.91 11.45 14.54
CA ALA A 346 10.34 10.44 13.64
C ALA A 346 9.97 9.11 14.33
N GLN A 347 10.41 8.88 15.58
CA GLN A 347 10.31 7.58 16.25
C GLN A 347 10.10 7.69 17.78
N SER A 348 9.62 8.82 18.28
CA SER A 348 9.29 8.94 19.71
C SER A 348 7.89 8.40 20.02
N TYR A 349 7.70 7.90 21.25
CA TYR A 349 6.35 7.72 21.80
C TYR A 349 5.63 9.07 21.86
N ASP A 350 4.30 9.01 21.86
CA ASP A 350 3.51 10.16 22.27
C ASP A 350 3.59 10.38 23.80
N GLU A 351 3.20 11.57 24.24
CA GLU A 351 3.25 11.94 25.66
C GLU A 351 2.35 11.06 26.55
N ALA A 352 1.22 10.57 26.02
CA ALA A 352 0.27 9.78 26.80
C ALA A 352 0.83 8.37 27.06
N GLU A 353 1.39 7.73 26.04
CA GLU A 353 2.07 6.44 26.15
C GLU A 353 3.30 6.55 27.06
N TYR A 354 4.11 7.60 26.90
CA TYR A 354 5.30 7.76 27.73
C TYR A 354 5.00 8.09 29.20
N ALA A 355 3.82 8.66 29.50
CA ALA A 355 3.35 8.86 30.87
C ALA A 355 3.15 7.53 31.63
N GLU A 356 2.88 6.43 30.92
CA GLU A 356 2.83 5.08 31.52
C GLU A 356 4.21 4.45 31.71
N ILE A 357 5.16 4.78 30.83
CA ILE A 357 6.54 4.26 30.85
C ILE A 357 7.37 4.92 31.95
N ARG A 358 7.27 6.25 32.09
CA ARG A 358 8.10 7.05 33.00
C ARG A 358 8.08 6.55 34.46
N PRO A 359 6.93 6.18 35.06
CA PRO A 359 6.89 5.61 36.41
C PRO A 359 7.61 4.25 36.52
N LEU A 360 7.56 3.42 35.46
CA LEU A 360 8.25 2.12 35.43
C LEU A 360 9.76 2.31 35.45
N LEU A 361 10.28 3.19 34.58
CA LEU A 361 11.70 3.53 34.54
C LEU A 361 12.19 4.15 35.87
N ARG A 362 11.38 5.04 36.46
CA ARG A 362 11.69 5.63 37.78
C ARG A 362 11.75 4.57 38.89
N LYS A 363 10.86 3.58 38.86
CA LYS A 363 10.80 2.50 39.85
C LYS A 363 12.05 1.60 39.81
N ILE A 364 12.59 1.34 38.63
CA ILE A 364 13.76 0.44 38.46
C ILE A 364 15.10 1.16 38.61
N LEU A 365 15.12 2.50 38.60
CA LEU A 365 16.36 3.28 38.68
C LEU A 365 17.25 2.92 39.88
N PRO A 366 16.74 2.74 41.11
CA PRO A 366 17.58 2.32 42.24
C PRO A 366 18.23 0.94 42.04
N GLN A 367 17.52 0.02 41.39
CA GLN A 367 18.05 -1.30 41.06
C GLN A 367 19.19 -1.19 40.06
N LEU A 368 19.02 -0.39 38.99
CA LEU A 368 20.07 -0.16 38.00
C LEU A 368 21.32 0.49 38.63
N THR A 369 21.14 1.50 39.49
CA THR A 369 22.25 2.12 40.22
C THR A 369 23.02 1.09 41.07
N THR A 370 22.30 0.16 41.71
CA THR A 370 22.91 -0.92 42.48
C THR A 370 23.69 -1.86 41.56
N MET A 371 23.08 -2.32 40.45
CA MET A 371 23.72 -3.20 39.48
C MET A 371 25.01 -2.60 38.89
N ALA A 372 25.04 -1.30 38.60
CA ALA A 372 26.25 -0.63 38.10
C ALA A 372 27.44 -0.75 39.07
N GLY A 373 27.19 -0.74 40.39
CA GLY A 373 28.22 -0.82 41.42
C GLY A 373 28.57 -2.24 41.86
N SER A 374 27.58 -3.15 41.93
CA SER A 374 27.71 -4.41 42.66
C SER A 374 27.23 -5.66 41.92
N ASP A 375 26.82 -5.59 40.65
CA ASP A 375 26.43 -6.80 39.91
C ASP A 375 27.62 -7.81 39.83
N PRO A 376 27.39 -9.11 40.04
CA PRO A 376 28.45 -10.11 39.98
C PRO A 376 29.10 -10.23 38.60
N ASP A 377 28.40 -9.85 37.53
CA ASP A 377 28.91 -9.87 36.15
C ASP A 377 29.47 -8.49 35.76
N GLN A 378 30.74 -8.45 35.37
CA GLN A 378 31.43 -7.22 34.96
C GLN A 378 30.84 -6.61 33.67
N ALA A 379 30.33 -7.44 32.75
CA ALA A 379 29.68 -6.95 31.53
C ALA A 379 28.37 -6.24 31.85
N VAL A 380 27.63 -6.72 32.86
CA VAL A 380 26.40 -6.08 33.34
C VAL A 380 26.74 -4.73 33.97
N LYS A 381 27.72 -4.67 34.88
CA LYS A 381 28.18 -3.40 35.47
C LYS A 381 28.50 -2.35 34.39
N TYR A 382 29.29 -2.74 33.39
CA TYR A 382 29.67 -1.85 32.30
C TYR A 382 28.47 -1.39 31.47
N THR A 383 27.59 -2.32 31.09
CA THR A 383 26.39 -2.02 30.30
C THR A 383 25.47 -1.07 31.05
N VAL A 384 25.22 -1.34 32.34
CA VAL A 384 24.39 -0.48 33.18
C VAL A 384 25.02 0.90 33.34
N ALA A 385 26.32 0.98 33.67
CA ALA A 385 27.00 2.28 33.82
C ALA A 385 26.95 3.12 32.54
N ARG A 386 27.04 2.47 31.37
CA ARG A 386 26.95 3.13 30.05
C ARG A 386 25.56 3.69 29.77
N GLU A 387 24.50 2.95 30.09
CA GLU A 387 23.13 3.31 29.73
C GLU A 387 22.36 4.08 30.82
N LEU A 388 22.83 4.03 32.09
CA LEU A 388 22.13 4.60 33.24
C LEU A 388 21.80 6.08 33.06
N HIS A 389 22.74 6.87 32.53
CA HIS A 389 22.54 8.30 32.32
C HIS A 389 21.40 8.58 31.33
N ARG A 390 21.31 7.82 30.23
CA ARG A 390 20.23 7.96 29.24
C ARG A 390 18.87 7.68 29.85
N ILE A 391 18.78 6.65 30.69
CA ILE A 391 17.55 6.27 31.40
C ILE A 391 17.17 7.37 32.40
N GLN A 392 18.14 7.94 33.13
CA GLN A 392 17.91 9.04 34.07
C GLN A 392 17.36 10.29 33.38
N GLU A 393 18.02 10.76 32.32
CA GLU A 393 17.59 11.93 31.55
C GLU A 393 16.18 11.78 30.99
N ALA A 394 15.75 10.56 30.68
CA ALA A 394 14.43 10.31 30.11
C ALA A 394 13.30 10.29 31.16
N ILE A 395 13.64 10.33 32.45
CA ILE A 395 12.68 10.36 33.58
C ILE A 395 12.47 11.79 34.09
N GLU A 396 13.43 12.68 33.85
CA GLU A 396 13.38 14.09 34.23
C GLU A 396 12.46 14.87 33.27
N PRO A 397 11.57 15.74 33.80
CA PRO A 397 10.60 16.49 33.00
C PRO A 397 11.21 17.59 32.13
#